data_AF-A0A9E3DRA7-F1
#
_entry.id   AF-A0A9E3DRA7-F1
#
_cell.length_a   1.000
_cell.length_b   1.000
_cell.length_c   1.000
_cell.angle_alpha   90.00
_cell.angle_beta   90.00
_cell.angle_gamma   90.00
#
_symmetry.space_group_name_H-M   'P 1'
#
loop_
_entity.id
_entity.type
_entity.pdbx_description
1 polymer ?
#
loop_
_entity_poly.entity_id
_entity_poly.type
_entity_poly.pdbx_seq_one_letter_code
_entity_poly.pdbx_strand_id
1 'polypeptide(L)'
;GGFYPDGYVYAIAGEREFNATKLIMGRARPDVADVTNPSRWQWLSGWTQRAGAPWPLFSASFTSAFPIMVWSSHITYPEMAYDSPIRRYLLTFTYSYGSSPAAMWQDGAELVMLEAPHPWGPFSFVADEPDFGPSNGYAPGIPVGWISRNGRDLWLKWSANFDGCEAHLDCSGAYGFNYRRIHLTLAGDR
;
A
#
# COMPACT_ATOMS: atom_id res chain seq x y z
N GLY A 1 -12.89 -2.43 -7.83
CA GLY A 1 -13.82 -3.10 -6.91
C GLY A 1 -13.34 -4.52 -6.73
N GLY A 2 -12.84 -4.85 -5.54
CA GLY A 2 -12.23 -6.15 -5.25
C GLY A 2 -13.25 -7.21 -4.86
N PHE A 3 -12.80 -8.45 -4.73
CA PHE A 3 -13.56 -9.52 -4.08
C PHE A 3 -13.66 -9.19 -2.58
N TYR A 4 -14.89 -9.17 -2.03
CA TYR A 4 -15.16 -8.85 -0.63
C TYR A 4 -15.70 -10.10 0.09
N PRO A 5 -14.85 -11.09 0.47
CA PRO A 5 -15.33 -12.34 1.05
C PRO A 5 -16.18 -12.15 2.32
N ASP A 6 -15.97 -11.05 3.04
CA ASP A 6 -16.70 -10.66 4.25
C ASP A 6 -17.72 -9.53 4.02
N GLY A 7 -17.88 -9.08 2.77
CA GLY A 7 -18.82 -8.04 2.38
C GLY A 7 -18.45 -6.62 2.81
N TYR A 8 -17.16 -6.31 2.96
CA TYR A 8 -16.66 -4.97 3.26
C TYR A 8 -15.63 -4.48 2.24
N VAL A 9 -15.69 -3.18 1.91
CA VAL A 9 -14.55 -2.45 1.35
C VAL A 9 -13.64 -1.98 2.47
N TYR A 10 -12.35 -1.93 2.19
CA TYR A 10 -11.32 -1.46 3.12
C TYR A 10 -10.64 -0.21 2.55
N ALA A 11 -10.36 0.76 3.42
CA ALA A 11 -9.49 1.88 3.11
C ALA A 11 -8.38 1.98 4.16
N ILE A 12 -7.20 2.37 3.69
CA ILE A 12 -6.02 2.59 4.52
C ILE A 12 -5.59 4.05 4.44
N ALA A 13 -4.98 4.55 5.50
CA ALA A 13 -4.44 5.90 5.55
C ALA A 13 -3.24 5.98 6.50
N GLY A 14 -2.25 6.82 6.14
CA GLY A 14 -1.22 7.27 7.05
C GLY A 14 -1.69 8.46 7.89
N GLU A 15 -1.03 8.76 9.01
CA GLU A 15 -1.33 9.96 9.80
C GLU A 15 -0.78 11.26 9.20
N ARG A 16 0.06 11.16 8.17
CA ARG A 16 0.58 12.26 7.35
C ARG A 16 0.88 11.75 5.96
N GLU A 17 1.07 12.66 5.01
CA GLU A 17 1.28 12.30 3.61
C GLU A 17 2.61 11.58 3.37
N PHE A 18 3.69 12.12 3.93
CA PHE A 18 5.05 11.62 3.72
C PHE A 18 5.60 11.00 4.97
N ASN A 19 6.23 9.84 4.79
CA ASN A 19 6.98 9.13 5.81
C ASN A 19 6.16 9.05 7.10
N ALA A 20 4.89 8.65 6.99
CA ALA A 20 4.05 8.35 8.13
C ALA A 20 4.65 7.20 8.93
N THR A 21 4.33 7.15 10.22
CA THR A 21 4.73 6.10 11.13
C THR A 21 3.67 5.02 11.26
N LYS A 22 2.39 5.37 11.11
CA LYS A 22 1.26 4.48 11.39
C LYS A 22 0.40 4.34 10.14
N LEU A 23 -0.02 3.11 9.86
CA LEU A 23 -1.07 2.84 8.90
C LEU A 23 -2.33 2.46 9.68
N ILE A 24 -3.42 3.18 9.47
CA ILE A 24 -4.74 2.86 10.02
C ILE A 24 -5.66 2.28 8.95
N MET A 25 -6.72 1.60 9.38
CA MET A 25 -7.70 0.99 8.49
C MET A 25 -9.13 1.32 8.90
N GLY A 26 -9.94 1.69 7.90
CA GLY A 26 -11.39 1.72 7.97
C GLY A 26 -12.02 0.69 7.04
N ARG A 27 -13.27 0.36 7.31
CA ARG A 27 -14.12 -0.43 6.42
C ARG A 27 -15.54 0.11 6.33
N ALA A 28 -16.19 -0.11 5.20
CA ALA A 28 -17.59 0.20 4.95
C ALA A 28 -18.23 -0.90 4.09
N ARG A 29 -19.55 -0.88 3.93
CA ARG A 29 -20.20 -1.74 2.94
C ARG A 29 -19.90 -1.23 1.52
N PRO A 30 -19.85 -2.12 0.51
CA PRO A 30 -19.53 -1.78 -0.87
C PRO A 30 -20.71 -1.11 -1.60
N ASP A 31 -21.29 -0.07 -1.00
CA ASP A 31 -22.37 0.73 -1.58
C ASP A 31 -21.95 2.20 -1.60
N VAL A 32 -22.35 2.94 -2.63
CA VAL A 32 -21.99 4.36 -2.78
C VAL A 32 -22.45 5.18 -1.56
N ALA A 33 -23.67 4.94 -1.05
CA ALA A 33 -24.20 5.64 0.11
C ALA A 33 -23.41 5.31 1.39
N ASP A 34 -22.85 4.10 1.49
CA ASP A 34 -22.05 3.70 2.64
C ASP A 34 -20.60 4.21 2.55
N VAL A 35 -19.96 4.16 1.38
CA VAL A 35 -18.59 4.65 1.20
C VAL A 35 -18.50 6.17 1.32
N THR A 36 -19.52 6.90 0.87
CA THR A 36 -19.53 8.38 0.89
C THR A 36 -20.05 8.98 2.19
N ASN A 37 -20.58 8.18 3.10
CA ASN A 37 -21.08 8.65 4.40
C ASN A 37 -20.11 8.28 5.54
N PRO A 38 -19.39 9.24 6.15
CA PRO A 38 -18.46 8.98 7.24
C PRO A 38 -19.07 8.20 8.43
N SER A 39 -20.37 8.34 8.70
CA SER A 39 -21.03 7.63 9.81
C SER A 39 -21.24 6.14 9.55
N ARG A 40 -21.01 5.66 8.32
CA ARG A 40 -21.12 4.26 7.92
C ARG A 40 -19.81 3.50 8.02
N TRP A 41 -18.71 4.23 8.21
CA TRP A 41 -17.38 3.65 8.37
C TRP A 41 -17.18 3.07 9.77
N GLN A 42 -16.48 1.95 9.80
CA GLN A 42 -15.96 1.35 11.02
C GLN A 42 -14.44 1.31 10.96
N TRP A 43 -13.79 1.64 12.06
CA TRP A 43 -12.34 1.75 12.18
C TRP A 43 -11.81 0.61 13.01
N LEU A 44 -10.74 -0.03 12.57
CA LEU A 44 -10.08 -1.03 13.39
C LEU A 44 -9.64 -0.37 14.69
N SER A 45 -10.07 -0.91 15.83
CA SER A 45 -9.95 -0.26 17.14
C SER A 45 -9.22 -1.10 18.19
N GLY A 46 -8.66 -2.23 17.78
CA GLY A 46 -7.93 -3.15 18.63
C GLY A 46 -8.06 -4.58 18.17
N TRP A 47 -7.71 -5.51 19.05
CA TRP A 47 -7.60 -6.93 18.75
C TRP A 47 -8.29 -7.77 19.81
N THR A 48 -8.87 -8.88 19.38
CA THR A 48 -9.36 -9.98 20.22
C THR A 48 -8.72 -11.29 19.78
N GLN A 49 -8.93 -12.36 20.53
CA GLN A 49 -8.52 -13.71 20.15
C GLN A 49 -9.68 -14.44 19.48
N ARG A 50 -9.45 -15.02 18.31
CA ARG A 50 -10.40 -15.90 17.62
C ARG A 50 -9.67 -17.11 17.07
N ALA A 51 -10.08 -18.31 17.48
CA ALA A 51 -9.44 -19.57 17.08
C ALA A 51 -7.91 -19.59 17.28
N GLY A 52 -7.42 -18.96 18.35
CA GLY A 52 -5.99 -18.89 18.69
C GLY A 52 -5.16 -17.86 17.91
N ALA A 53 -5.80 -16.99 17.11
CA ALA A 53 -5.14 -15.93 16.38
C ALA A 53 -5.75 -14.54 16.70
N PRO A 54 -4.95 -13.45 16.60
CA PRO A 54 -5.49 -12.09 16.67
C PRO A 54 -6.55 -11.83 15.61
N TRP A 55 -7.65 -11.21 16.02
CA TRP A 55 -8.78 -10.83 15.17
C TRP A 55 -9.18 -9.38 15.43
N PRO A 56 -9.47 -8.57 14.41
CA PRO A 56 -9.72 -7.14 14.59
C PRO A 56 -11.06 -6.88 15.27
N LEU A 57 -11.06 -5.90 16.16
CA LEU A 57 -12.26 -5.22 16.65
C LEU A 57 -12.49 -3.96 15.82
N PHE A 58 -13.74 -3.61 15.58
CA PHE A 58 -14.12 -2.45 14.80
C PHE A 58 -15.06 -1.53 15.60
N SER A 59 -14.76 -0.23 15.58
CA SER A 59 -15.53 0.83 16.24
C SER A 59 -16.11 1.79 15.20
N ALA A 60 -17.28 2.36 15.47
CA ALA A 60 -17.80 3.46 14.66
C ALA A 60 -17.05 4.79 14.91
N SER A 61 -16.25 4.87 15.99
CA SER A 61 -15.49 6.08 16.33
C SER A 61 -14.11 6.09 15.68
N PHE A 62 -13.83 7.11 14.87
CA PHE A 62 -12.50 7.34 14.29
C PHE A 62 -11.43 7.57 15.36
N THR A 63 -11.76 8.20 16.48
CA THR A 63 -10.80 8.46 17.56
C THR A 63 -10.29 7.18 18.24
N SER A 64 -10.97 6.06 18.03
CA SER A 64 -10.54 4.74 18.50
C SER A 64 -9.65 4.00 17.49
N ALA A 65 -9.29 4.61 16.35
CA ALA A 65 -8.51 3.95 15.32
C ALA A 65 -7.15 3.48 15.87
N PHE A 66 -6.89 2.19 15.68
CA PHE A 66 -5.67 1.50 16.08
C PHE A 66 -4.88 1.12 14.82
N PRO A 67 -3.55 1.29 14.80
CA PRO A 67 -2.75 1.02 13.61
C PRO A 67 -2.72 -0.48 13.26
N ILE A 68 -2.83 -0.78 11.96
CA ILE A 68 -2.59 -2.12 11.40
C ILE A 68 -1.10 -2.38 11.13
N MET A 69 -0.30 -1.32 11.05
CA MET A 69 1.14 -1.37 10.87
C MET A 69 1.77 -0.14 11.50
N VAL A 70 2.94 -0.32 12.10
CA VAL A 70 3.78 0.77 12.60
C VAL A 70 5.18 0.58 12.04
N TRP A 71 5.67 1.57 11.30
CA TRP A 71 7.04 1.65 10.81
C TRP A 71 7.49 3.09 10.87
N SER A 72 8.38 3.38 11.83
CA SER A 72 8.78 4.74 12.17
C SER A 72 9.25 5.54 10.96
N SER A 73 8.45 6.55 10.60
CA SER A 73 8.71 7.49 9.52
C SER A 73 9.05 6.89 8.15
N HIS A 74 8.32 5.84 7.73
CA HIS A 74 8.68 5.06 6.53
C HIS A 74 7.58 4.98 5.47
N ILE A 75 6.36 5.41 5.79
CA ILE A 75 5.18 5.08 4.98
C ILE A 75 4.73 6.32 4.18
N THR A 76 4.98 6.33 2.87
CA THR A 76 4.49 7.34 1.92
C THR A 76 3.59 6.68 0.87
N TYR A 77 2.41 7.27 0.64
CA TYR A 77 1.37 6.81 -0.30
C TYR A 77 1.14 5.29 -0.33
N PRO A 78 0.64 4.70 0.77
CA PRO A 78 0.35 3.29 0.82
C PRO A 78 -0.85 2.92 -0.06
N GLU A 79 -0.70 1.85 -0.85
CA GLU A 79 -1.76 1.25 -1.65
C GLU A 79 -1.87 -0.25 -1.35
N MET A 80 -3.09 -0.79 -1.42
CA MET A 80 -3.33 -2.21 -1.17
C MET A 80 -4.21 -2.82 -2.25
N ALA A 81 -3.77 -3.95 -2.79
CA ALA A 81 -4.49 -4.74 -3.78
C ALA A 81 -4.74 -6.15 -3.25
N TYR A 82 -5.87 -6.76 -3.62
CA TYR A 82 -6.13 -8.17 -3.33
C TYR A 82 -5.90 -9.01 -4.59
N ASP A 83 -4.90 -9.90 -4.54
CA ASP A 83 -4.66 -10.92 -5.53
C ASP A 83 -5.55 -12.13 -5.21
N SER A 84 -6.67 -12.26 -5.92
CA SER A 84 -7.61 -13.36 -5.70
C SER A 84 -7.08 -14.74 -6.11
N PRO A 85 -6.29 -14.91 -7.20
CA PRO A 85 -5.65 -16.20 -7.50
C PRO A 85 -4.81 -16.79 -6.35
N ILE A 86 -3.94 -15.99 -5.70
CA ILE A 86 -3.10 -16.48 -4.60
C ILE A 86 -3.68 -16.19 -3.20
N ARG A 87 -4.81 -15.48 -3.15
CA ARG A 87 -5.56 -15.12 -1.94
C ARG A 87 -4.73 -14.32 -0.94
N ARG A 88 -3.99 -13.33 -1.44
CA ARG A 88 -3.16 -12.43 -0.63
C ARG A 88 -3.49 -10.97 -0.90
N TYR A 89 -3.39 -10.17 0.15
CA TYR A 89 -3.31 -8.72 0.05
C TYR A 89 -1.86 -8.34 -0.19
N LEU A 90 -1.61 -7.49 -1.18
CA LEU A 90 -0.32 -6.90 -1.48
C LEU A 90 -0.39 -5.42 -1.07
N LEU A 91 0.43 -5.04 -0.09
CA LEU A 91 0.55 -3.66 0.39
C LEU A 91 1.86 -3.08 -0.15
N THR A 92 1.77 -1.96 -0.83
CA THR A 92 2.91 -1.23 -1.39
C THR A 92 2.95 0.17 -0.81
N PHE A 93 4.14 0.67 -0.49
CA PHE A 93 4.37 2.06 -0.12
C PHE A 93 5.82 2.42 -0.43
N THR A 94 6.13 3.70 -0.32
CA THR A 94 7.50 4.21 -0.48
C THR A 94 8.01 4.82 0.81
N TYR A 95 9.32 4.82 1.00
CA TYR A 95 9.99 5.73 1.93
C TYR A 95 10.71 6.79 1.11
N SER A 96 10.39 8.06 1.34
CA SER A 96 10.97 9.17 0.59
C SER A 96 12.23 9.66 1.29
N TYR A 97 13.39 9.54 0.64
CA TYR A 97 14.63 10.09 1.17
C TYR A 97 14.57 11.62 1.17
N GLY A 98 15.28 12.26 2.10
CA GLY A 98 15.36 13.73 2.14
C GLY A 98 14.10 14.49 2.57
N SER A 99 13.11 13.82 3.18
CA SER A 99 11.77 14.38 3.48
C SER A 99 11.67 15.61 4.43
N SER A 100 12.74 16.36 4.71
CA SER A 100 12.63 17.67 5.38
C SER A 100 13.86 18.58 5.17
N PRO A 101 13.69 19.84 4.70
CA PRO A 101 12.45 20.48 4.24
C PRO A 101 12.13 20.18 2.77
N ALA A 102 10.95 20.62 2.30
CA ALA A 102 10.33 20.32 1.00
C ALA A 102 11.06 20.90 -0.24
N ALA A 103 12.35 20.59 -0.42
CA ALA A 103 12.90 20.55 -1.76
C ALA A 103 12.34 19.29 -2.41
N MET A 104 11.46 19.49 -3.38
CA MET A 104 10.84 18.44 -4.17
C MET A 104 11.92 17.48 -4.73
N TRP A 105 12.08 16.33 -4.09
CA TRP A 105 12.28 15.02 -4.74
C TRP A 105 13.61 14.80 -5.47
N GLN A 106 14.75 15.04 -4.83
CA GLN A 106 16.07 14.77 -5.44
C GLN A 106 16.81 13.57 -4.84
N ASP A 107 16.49 13.15 -3.61
CA ASP A 107 17.29 12.14 -2.90
C ASP A 107 16.84 10.68 -3.17
N GLY A 108 15.80 10.47 -3.99
CA GLY A 108 15.26 9.13 -4.28
C GLY A 108 14.19 8.65 -3.30
N ALA A 109 13.75 7.40 -3.51
CA ALA A 109 12.82 6.71 -2.62
C ALA A 109 13.08 5.21 -2.60
N GLU A 110 12.77 4.57 -1.49
CA GLU A 110 12.68 3.12 -1.37
C GLU A 110 11.26 2.66 -1.70
N LEU A 111 11.11 1.58 -2.47
CA LEU A 111 9.87 0.82 -2.57
C LEU A 111 9.83 -0.29 -1.53
N VAL A 112 8.71 -0.42 -0.83
CA VAL A 112 8.44 -1.57 0.05
C VAL A 112 7.20 -2.31 -0.43
N MET A 113 7.30 -3.64 -0.49
CA MET A 113 6.18 -4.55 -0.77
C MET A 113 6.00 -5.55 0.38
N LEU A 114 4.79 -5.63 0.91
CA LEU A 114 4.38 -6.58 1.94
C LEU A 114 3.20 -7.42 1.45
N GLU A 115 3.03 -8.63 2.01
CA GLU A 115 1.86 -9.48 1.79
C GLU A 115 1.12 -9.79 3.10
N ALA A 116 -0.17 -10.07 3.01
CA ALA A 116 -0.95 -10.54 4.15
C ALA A 116 -2.12 -11.46 3.75
N PRO A 117 -2.56 -12.36 4.64
CA PRO A 117 -3.77 -13.17 4.44
C PRO A 117 -5.06 -12.35 4.63
N HIS A 118 -5.00 -11.25 5.37
CA HIS A 118 -6.12 -10.35 5.65
C HIS A 118 -5.71 -8.89 5.38
N PRO A 119 -6.67 -7.98 5.13
CA PRO A 119 -6.32 -6.59 4.83
C PRO A 119 -5.62 -5.91 6.02
N TRP A 120 -5.89 -6.36 7.25
CA TRP A 120 -5.26 -5.87 8.49
C TRP A 120 -3.99 -6.65 8.91
N GLY A 121 -3.45 -7.52 8.07
CA GLY A 121 -2.28 -8.33 8.40
C GLY A 121 -2.60 -9.71 9.02
N PRO A 122 -1.63 -10.37 9.67
CA PRO A 122 -0.23 -9.93 9.83
C PRO A 122 0.47 -9.77 8.48
N PHE A 123 1.34 -8.77 8.39
CA PHE A 123 2.11 -8.49 7.18
C PHE A 123 3.44 -9.24 7.19
N SER A 124 3.79 -9.86 6.06
CA SER A 124 5.10 -10.44 5.79
C SER A 124 5.81 -9.64 4.71
N PHE A 125 7.13 -9.58 4.78
CA PHE A 125 7.93 -8.92 3.76
C PHE A 125 7.95 -9.70 2.45
N VAL A 126 7.85 -9.00 1.31
CA VAL A 126 7.97 -9.58 -0.03
C VAL A 126 9.25 -9.10 -0.72
N ALA A 127 9.42 -7.78 -0.83
CA ALA A 127 10.56 -7.17 -1.51
C ALA A 127 10.74 -5.72 -1.08
N ASP A 128 11.98 -5.24 -1.18
CA ASP A 128 12.35 -3.83 -1.17
C ASP A 128 13.16 -3.49 -2.42
N GLU A 129 13.12 -2.23 -2.82
CA GLU A 129 14.06 -1.66 -3.78
C GLU A 129 14.50 -0.30 -3.24
N PRO A 130 15.74 -0.19 -2.74
CA PRO A 130 16.25 1.05 -2.17
C PRO A 130 16.25 2.20 -3.17
N ASP A 131 16.47 1.92 -4.45
CA ASP A 131 16.54 2.92 -5.51
C ASP A 131 15.31 2.83 -6.43
N PHE A 132 14.14 3.24 -5.91
CA PHE A 132 12.89 3.15 -6.64
C PHE A 132 12.61 4.39 -7.51
N GLY A 133 12.79 4.20 -8.82
CA GLY A 133 12.50 5.20 -9.83
C GLY A 133 13.64 6.22 -10.01
N PRO A 134 13.72 6.88 -11.18
CA PRO A 134 14.92 7.62 -11.59
C PRO A 134 15.21 8.94 -10.85
N SER A 135 14.34 9.39 -9.93
CA SER A 135 14.69 10.51 -9.02
C SER A 135 13.89 10.53 -7.73
N ASN A 136 12.67 9.95 -7.74
CA ASN A 136 11.82 9.70 -6.56
C ASN A 136 10.52 9.03 -7.04
N GLY A 137 10.45 7.70 -7.03
CA GLY A 137 9.21 6.97 -7.28
C GLY A 137 8.25 7.08 -6.10
N TYR A 138 6.96 7.26 -6.36
CA TYR A 138 5.94 7.38 -5.31
C TYR A 138 4.56 6.86 -5.76
N ALA A 139 3.71 6.60 -4.77
CA ALA A 139 2.40 5.95 -4.95
C ALA A 139 2.48 4.65 -5.76
N PRO A 140 3.36 3.70 -5.37
CA PRO A 140 3.41 2.40 -6.00
C PRO A 140 2.08 1.70 -5.79
N GLY A 141 1.54 1.08 -6.84
CA GLY A 141 0.31 0.33 -6.74
C GLY A 141 0.22 -0.80 -7.76
N ILE A 142 -0.65 -1.76 -7.47
CA ILE A 142 -0.89 -2.93 -8.30
C ILE A 142 -2.36 -2.89 -8.73
N PRO A 143 -2.67 -2.37 -9.94
CA PRO A 143 -4.03 -2.38 -10.43
C PRO A 143 -4.56 -3.82 -10.51
N VAL A 144 -5.66 -4.11 -9.83
CA VAL A 144 -6.22 -5.48 -9.75
C VAL A 144 -6.56 -6.08 -11.13
N GLY A 145 -6.88 -5.24 -12.12
CA GLY A 145 -7.13 -5.67 -13.50
C GLY A 145 -5.87 -6.05 -14.28
N TRP A 146 -4.68 -5.78 -13.73
CA TRP A 146 -3.37 -6.09 -14.33
C TRP A 146 -2.67 -7.26 -13.65
N ILE A 147 -3.37 -7.95 -12.74
CA ILE A 147 -2.95 -9.21 -12.15
C ILE A 147 -3.31 -10.34 -13.11
N SER A 148 -2.33 -11.15 -13.49
CA SER A 148 -2.53 -12.33 -14.32
C SER A 148 -3.46 -13.36 -13.67
N ARG A 149 -4.03 -14.26 -14.47
CA ARG A 149 -4.98 -15.27 -13.99
C ARG A 149 -4.40 -16.22 -12.93
N ASN A 150 -3.09 -16.39 -12.90
CA ASN A 150 -2.40 -17.22 -11.90
C ASN A 150 -1.90 -16.42 -10.68
N GLY A 151 -2.07 -15.09 -10.68
CA GLY A 151 -1.63 -14.20 -9.60
C GLY A 151 -0.12 -14.08 -9.43
N ARG A 152 0.67 -14.48 -10.44
CA ARG A 152 2.14 -14.46 -10.35
C ARG A 152 2.76 -13.37 -11.19
N ASP A 153 2.20 -13.09 -12.36
CA ASP A 153 2.63 -11.98 -13.20
C ASP A 153 1.73 -10.76 -12.96
N LEU A 154 2.33 -9.63 -12.57
CA LEU A 154 1.62 -8.41 -12.20
C LEU A 154 2.27 -7.21 -12.90
N TRP A 155 1.55 -6.09 -12.95
CA TRP A 155 2.13 -4.79 -13.32
C TRP A 155 2.08 -3.85 -12.13
N LEU A 156 3.25 -3.36 -11.73
CA LEU A 156 3.40 -2.29 -10.75
C LEU A 156 3.33 -0.95 -11.49
N LYS A 157 2.53 -0.01 -11.02
CA LYS A 157 2.52 1.39 -11.47
C LYS A 157 3.05 2.31 -10.39
N TRP A 158 3.63 3.44 -10.77
CA TRP A 158 4.00 4.52 -9.86
C TRP A 158 4.09 5.85 -10.60
N SER A 159 4.11 6.95 -9.85
CA SER A 159 4.48 8.26 -10.38
C SER A 159 5.94 8.56 -10.05
N ALA A 160 6.62 9.31 -10.90
CA ALA A 160 7.93 9.86 -10.57
C ALA A 160 8.05 11.28 -11.11
N ASN A 161 8.82 12.10 -10.40
CA ASN A 161 9.36 13.32 -10.97
C ASN A 161 10.67 12.97 -11.67
N PHE A 162 11.14 13.77 -12.63
CA PHE A 162 12.39 13.51 -13.36
C PHE A 162 13.30 14.74 -13.35
N ASP A 163 13.13 15.67 -12.42
CA ASP A 163 14.01 16.84 -12.39
C ASP A 163 15.38 16.44 -11.79
N GLY A 164 16.41 16.32 -12.65
CA GLY A 164 17.80 16.11 -12.24
C GLY A 164 18.21 14.66 -11.89
N CYS A 165 18.03 13.70 -12.79
CA CYS A 165 18.55 12.33 -12.61
C CYS A 165 20.00 12.14 -13.12
N GLU A 166 20.56 10.92 -12.99
CA GLU A 166 21.90 10.57 -13.46
C GLU A 166 22.19 10.99 -14.91
N ALA A 167 23.43 11.42 -15.18
CA ALA A 167 23.87 12.04 -16.44
C ALA A 167 23.66 11.20 -17.72
N HIS A 168 23.36 9.91 -17.59
CA HIS A 168 23.15 9.00 -18.72
C HIS A 168 21.66 8.71 -19.02
N LEU A 169 20.74 9.27 -18.23
CA LEU A 169 19.30 9.13 -18.40
C LEU A 169 18.73 10.43 -18.98
N ASP A 170 17.90 10.30 -20.01
CA ASP A 170 17.16 11.45 -20.55
C ASP A 170 15.99 11.79 -19.61
N CYS A 171 16.30 12.64 -18.65
CA CYS A 171 15.34 13.18 -17.70
C CYS A 171 14.88 14.58 -18.09
N SER A 172 14.85 14.88 -19.39
CA SER A 172 14.07 16.00 -19.91
C SER A 172 12.57 15.68 -19.80
N GLY A 173 12.05 15.59 -18.57
CA GLY A 173 10.69 15.15 -18.29
C GLY A 173 10.08 15.83 -17.06
N ALA A 174 8.85 16.32 -17.21
CA ALA A 174 7.98 16.62 -16.08
C ALA A 174 7.44 15.30 -15.47
N TYR A 175 6.70 15.41 -14.36
CA TYR A 175 5.89 14.35 -13.75
C TYR A 175 5.43 13.27 -14.75
N GLY A 176 5.73 12.00 -14.47
CA GLY A 176 5.38 10.89 -15.37
C GLY A 176 4.79 9.67 -14.67
N PHE A 177 3.93 8.98 -15.42
CA PHE A 177 3.37 7.68 -15.07
C PHE A 177 4.33 6.59 -15.54
N ASN A 178 4.72 5.72 -14.62
CA ASN A 178 5.65 4.63 -14.86
C ASN A 178 4.97 3.30 -14.54
N TYR A 179 5.41 2.24 -15.21
CA TYR A 179 4.95 0.90 -14.92
C TYR A 179 6.00 -0.15 -15.31
N ARG A 180 6.04 -1.27 -14.58
CA ARG A 180 6.90 -2.41 -14.89
C ARG A 180 6.23 -3.72 -14.53
N ARG A 181 6.58 -4.78 -15.24
CA ARG A 181 6.14 -6.14 -14.91
C ARG A 181 6.94 -6.66 -13.72
N ILE A 182 6.26 -7.32 -12.80
CA ILE A 182 6.86 -8.07 -11.69
C ILE A 182 6.36 -9.52 -11.72
N HIS A 183 7.19 -10.44 -11.22
CA HIS A 183 6.85 -11.85 -11.07
C HIS A 183 6.99 -12.26 -9.60
N LEU A 184 5.94 -12.82 -9.02
CA LEU A 184 5.94 -13.36 -7.66
C LEU A 184 6.38 -14.82 -7.65
N THR A 185 7.40 -15.14 -6.85
CA THR A 185 7.74 -16.52 -6.49
C THR A 185 7.04 -16.88 -5.18
N LEU A 186 6.29 -17.98 -5.16
CA LEU A 186 5.65 -18.45 -3.93
C LEU A 186 6.63 -19.30 -3.12
N ALA A 187 6.51 -19.28 -1.78
CA ALA A 187 7.42 -20.00 -0.89
C ALA A 187 7.52 -21.52 -1.19
N GLY A 188 6.45 -22.13 -1.72
CA GLY A 188 6.44 -23.54 -2.13
C GLY A 188 7.05 -23.84 -3.50
N ASP A 189 7.50 -22.83 -4.24
CA ASP A 189 8.18 -22.99 -5.53
C ASP A 189 9.72 -23.14 -5.38
N ARG A 190 10.24 -23.06 -4.14
CA ARG A 190 11.67 -23.17 -3.81
C ARG A 190 12.01 -24.52 -3.20
#